data_AF-A0A923B983-F1
#
_entry.id   AF-A0A923B983-F1
#
_cell.length_a   1.000
_cell.length_b   1.000
_cell.length_c   1.000
_cell.angle_alpha   90.00
_cell.angle_beta   90.00
_cell.angle_gamma   90.00
#
_symmetry.space_group_name_H-M   'P 1'
#
loop_
_entity.id
_entity.type
_entity.pdbx_description
1 polymer ?
#
loop_
_entity_poly.entity_id
_entity_poly.type
_entity_poly.pdbx_seq_one_letter_code
_entity_poly.pdbx_strand_id
1 'polypeptide(L)'
;VAMISSKGAAGVTGSGFVTLAATLSVVPSVPIAGMALILGIDRFMSECRALTNFIGNAVATLVVARWEGALDKDRLRRALG
;
A
#
# COMPACT_ATOMS: atom_id res chain seq x y z
N VAL A 1 12.42 -6.53 13.92
CA VAL A 1 12.78 -6.81 12.52
C VAL A 1 11.60 -6.62 11.56
N ALA A 2 10.44 -7.24 11.78
CA ALA A 2 9.24 -7.04 10.94
C ALA A 2 8.75 -5.57 10.85
N MET A 3 8.79 -4.82 11.96
CA MET A 3 8.40 -3.41 11.98
C MET A 3 9.37 -2.47 11.22
N ILE A 4 10.68 -2.77 11.22
CA ILE A 4 11.69 -2.01 10.44
C ILE A 4 11.58 -2.36 8.95
N SER A 5 11.31 -3.62 8.62
CA SER A 5 11.00 -4.06 7.26
C SER A 5 9.71 -3.42 6.72
N SER A 6 8.69 -3.22 7.55
CA SER A 6 7.43 -2.56 7.18
C SER A 6 7.61 -1.08 6.80
N LYS A 7 8.48 -0.33 7.51
CA LYS A 7 8.84 1.06 7.13
C LYS A 7 9.75 1.14 5.90
N GLY A 8 10.61 0.13 5.66
CA GLY A 8 11.45 0.06 4.45
C GLY A 8 10.70 -0.36 3.19
N ALA A 9 9.66 -1.19 3.32
CA ALA A 9 8.82 -1.65 2.22
C ALA A 9 7.87 -0.56 1.67
N ALA A 10 7.66 0.53 2.42
CA ALA A 10 6.95 1.71 1.92
C ALA A 10 7.69 2.43 0.77
N GLY A 11 8.98 2.11 0.55
CA GLY A 11 9.82 2.80 -0.44
C GLY A 11 9.91 2.16 -1.83
N VAL A 12 9.38 0.94 -2.03
CA VAL A 12 9.51 0.24 -3.33
C VAL A 12 8.24 -0.52 -3.69
N THR A 13 7.16 0.22 -3.94
CA THR A 13 6.07 -0.27 -4.80
C THR A 13 6.62 -0.55 -6.20
N GLY A 14 6.63 -1.81 -6.62
CA GLY A 14 6.98 -2.23 -8.00
C GLY A 14 8.23 -3.10 -8.16
N SER A 15 8.98 -3.44 -7.10
CA SER A 15 10.15 -4.34 -7.22
C SER A 15 9.79 -5.75 -7.71
N GLY A 16 8.60 -6.24 -7.37
CA GLY A 16 8.06 -7.51 -7.85
C GLY A 16 7.92 -7.56 -9.38
N PHE A 17 7.58 -6.43 -10.02
CA PHE A 17 7.46 -6.36 -11.48
C PHE A 17 8.82 -6.46 -12.16
N VAL A 18 9.86 -5.80 -11.63
CA VAL A 18 11.21 -5.89 -12.19
C VAL A 18 11.70 -7.34 -12.21
N THR A 19 11.44 -8.09 -11.14
CA THR A 19 11.77 -9.51 -11.05
C THR A 19 10.92 -10.40 -11.97
N LEU A 20 9.63 -10.08 -12.14
CA LEU A 20 8.71 -10.82 -13.01
C LEU A 20 9.03 -10.57 -14.50
N ALA A 21 9.29 -9.32 -14.89
CA ALA A 21 9.74 -8.94 -16.22
C ALA A 21 11.10 -9.58 -16.57
N ALA A 22 12.03 -9.63 -15.60
CA ALA A 22 13.33 -10.28 -15.79
C ALA A 22 13.20 -11.79 -16.03
N THR A 23 12.31 -12.49 -15.30
CA THR A 23 12.12 -13.94 -15.47
C THR A 23 11.31 -14.31 -16.71
N LEU A 24 10.32 -13.49 -17.10
CA LEU A 24 9.51 -13.73 -18.30
C LEU A 24 10.22 -13.39 -19.61
N SER A 25 11.29 -12.59 -19.59
CA SER A 25 12.19 -12.43 -20.75
C SER A 25 12.83 -13.75 -21.21
N VAL A 26 12.78 -14.79 -20.37
CA VAL A 26 13.34 -16.12 -20.62
C VAL A 26 12.28 -17.14 -21.07
N VAL A 27 10.98 -16.81 -21.01
CA VAL A 27 9.87 -17.74 -21.33
C VAL A 27 9.24 -17.40 -22.69
N PRO A 28 9.34 -18.25 -23.73
CA PRO A 28 9.10 -17.82 -25.12
C PRO A 28 7.64 -17.70 -25.58
N SER A 29 6.63 -17.85 -24.72
CA SER A 29 5.25 -18.14 -25.18
C SER A 29 4.11 -17.38 -24.50
N VAL A 30 4.38 -16.41 -23.61
CA VAL A 30 3.32 -15.71 -22.89
C VAL A 30 2.83 -14.48 -23.69
N PRO A 31 1.52 -14.35 -23.99
CA PRO A 31 0.97 -13.18 -24.66
C PRO A 31 1.22 -11.90 -23.86
N ILE A 32 1.90 -10.94 -24.47
CA ILE A 32 2.28 -9.66 -23.85
C ILE A 32 1.06 -8.88 -23.32
N ALA A 33 -0.07 -8.97 -24.01
CA ALA A 33 -1.33 -8.36 -23.59
C ALA A 33 -1.87 -8.97 -22.27
N GLY A 34 -1.72 -10.29 -22.06
CA GLY A 34 -2.12 -10.95 -20.82
C GLY A 34 -1.23 -10.55 -19.64
N MET A 35 0.07 -10.36 -19.90
CA MET A 35 1.01 -9.83 -18.90
C MET A 35 0.66 -8.39 -18.52
N ALA A 36 0.41 -7.50 -19.49
CA ALA A 36 0.03 -6.12 -19.23
C ALA A 36 -1.24 -6.00 -18.36
N LEU A 37 -2.22 -6.89 -18.55
CA LEU A 37 -3.43 -6.96 -17.71
C LEU A 37 -3.11 -7.40 -16.27
N ILE A 38 -2.33 -8.47 -16.10
CA ILE A 38 -1.93 -8.96 -14.76
C ILE A 38 -1.13 -7.87 -14.02
N LEU A 39 -0.29 -7.13 -14.74
CA LEU A 39 0.50 -6.02 -14.18
C LEU A 39 -0.35 -4.82 -13.78
N GLY A 40 -1.33 -4.45 -14.62
CA GLY A 40 -2.28 -3.41 -14.29
C GLY A 40 -3.04 -3.75 -12.99
N ILE A 41 -3.45 -5.00 -12.86
CA ILE A 41 -4.16 -5.50 -11.67
C ILE A 41 -3.24 -5.57 -10.46
N ASP A 42 -2.02 -6.10 -10.57
CA ASP A 42 -1.07 -6.19 -9.44
C ASP A 42 -0.74 -4.80 -8.89
N ARG A 43 -0.48 -3.84 -9.77
CA ARG A 43 -0.22 -2.45 -9.38
C ARG A 43 -1.44 -1.81 -8.72
N PHE A 44 -2.63 -1.96 -9.33
CA PHE A 44 -3.87 -1.46 -8.76
C PHE A 44 -4.15 -2.06 -7.37
N MET A 45 -4.00 -3.39 -7.23
CA MET A 45 -4.17 -4.09 -5.96
C MET A 45 -3.16 -3.66 -4.90
N SER A 46 -1.91 -3.40 -5.29
CA SER A 46 -0.88 -2.88 -4.40
C SER A 46 -1.22 -1.47 -3.90
N GLU A 47 -1.71 -0.61 -4.78
CA GLU A 47 -2.19 0.74 -4.44
C GLU A 47 -3.43 0.67 -3.51
N CYS A 48 -4.40 -0.19 -3.81
CA CYS A 48 -5.55 -0.44 -2.94
C CYS A 48 -5.13 -0.90 -1.54
N ARG A 49 -4.14 -1.80 -1.45
CA ARG A 49 -3.60 -2.29 -0.18
C ARG A 49 -2.88 -1.19 0.60
N ALA A 50 -2.15 -0.31 -0.11
CA ALA A 50 -1.53 0.86 0.51
C ALA A 50 -2.58 1.81 1.09
N LEU A 51 -3.66 2.07 0.35
CA LEU A 51 -4.77 2.92 0.80
C LEU A 51 -5.47 2.34 2.03
N THR A 52 -5.78 1.04 2.03
CA THR A 52 -6.43 0.39 3.19
C THR A 52 -5.54 0.42 4.43
N ASN A 53 -4.23 0.17 4.27
CA ASN A 53 -3.27 0.27 5.39
C ASN A 53 -3.14 1.71 5.91
N PHE A 54 -3.15 2.70 5.01
CA PHE A 54 -3.10 4.12 5.40
C PHE A 54 -4.34 4.52 6.21
N ILE A 55 -5.53 4.18 5.73
CA ILE A 55 -6.79 4.46 6.43
C ILE A 55 -6.81 3.75 7.79
N GLY A 56 -6.43 2.47 7.84
CA GLY A 56 -6.38 1.71 9.09
C GLY A 56 -5.48 2.36 10.14
N ASN A 57 -4.28 2.80 9.75
CA ASN A 57 -3.36 3.50 10.65
C ASN A 57 -3.90 4.87 11.10
N ALA A 58 -4.52 5.63 10.19
CA ALA A 58 -5.12 6.93 10.53
C ALA A 58 -6.26 6.77 11.55
N VAL A 59 -7.15 5.79 11.33
CA VAL A 59 -8.25 5.49 12.25
C VAL A 59 -7.72 4.97 13.59
N ALA A 60 -6.73 4.07 13.58
CA ALA A 60 -6.11 3.57 14.81
C ALA A 60 -5.50 4.71 15.63
N THR A 61 -4.82 5.66 14.98
CA THR A 61 -4.26 6.84 15.64
C THR A 61 -5.35 7.69 16.28
N LEU A 62 -6.48 7.88 15.59
CA LEU A 62 -7.62 8.63 16.11
C LEU A 62 -8.27 7.94 17.33
N VAL A 63 -8.42 6.61 17.26
CA VAL A 63 -8.99 5.80 18.34
C VAL A 63 -8.09 5.82 19.57
N VAL A 64 -6.78 5.61 19.40
CA VAL A 64 -5.81 5.67 20.51
C VAL A 64 -5.76 7.06 21.13
N ALA A 65 -5.71 8.12 20.32
CA ALA A 65 -5.74 9.49 20.84
C ALA A 65 -7.02 9.78 21.65
N ARG A 66 -8.16 9.21 21.23
CA ARG A 66 -9.42 9.34 21.99
C ARG A 66 -9.35 8.62 23.32
N TRP A 67 -8.76 7.42 23.37
CA TRP A 67 -8.67 6.61 24.58
C TRP A 67 -7.71 7.23 25.60
N GLU A 68 -6.58 7.77 25.14
CA GLU A 68 -5.60 8.50 25.95
C GLU A 68 -6.07 9.91 26.36
N GLY A 69 -7.25 10.35 25.92
CA GLY A 69 -7.76 11.71 26.19
C GLY A 69 -6.99 12.83 25.48
N ALA A 70 -6.01 12.50 24.62
CA ALA A 70 -5.19 13.44 23.86
C ALA A 70 -5.86 13.95 22.56
N LEU A 71 -7.09 13.49 22.27
CA LEU A 71 -7.81 13.87 21.06
C LEU A 71 -8.50 15.24 21.20
N ASP A 72 -7.96 16.23 20.49
CA ASP A 72 -8.62 17.52 20.26
C ASP A 72 -9.79 17.36 19.29
N LYS A 73 -11.00 17.32 19.84
CA LYS A 73 -12.26 17.14 19.10
C LYS A 73 -12.63 18.35 18.24
N ASP A 74 -12.23 19.56 18.65
CA ASP A 74 -12.54 20.79 17.91
C ASP A 74 -11.62 20.94 16.70
N ARG A 75 -10.36 20.53 16.84
CA ARG A 75 -9.44 20.42 15.71
C ARG A 75 -9.84 19.28 14.77
N LEU A 76 -10.28 18.15 15.32
CA LEU A 76 -10.79 17.03 14.51
C LEU A 76 -12.02 17.43 13.69
N ARG A 77 -13.01 18.08 14.31
CA ARG A 77 -14.20 18.60 13.61
C ARG A 77 -13.82 19.55 12.49
N ARG A 78 -12.94 20.53 12.75
CA ARG A 78 -12.47 21.45 11.71
C ARG A 78 -11.76 20.74 10.55
N ALA A 79 -11.07 19.64 10.81
CA ALA A 79 -10.34 18.90 9.78
C ALA A 79 -11.24 17.95 8.96
N LEU A 80 -12.35 17.47 9.52
CA LEU A 80 -13.26 16.51 8.88
C LEU A 80 -14.60 17.11 8.41
N GLY A 81 -14.93 18.33 8.81
CA GLY A 81 -16.22 18.99 8.54
C GLY A 81 -17.13 18.99 9.76
#